data_AF-A0A3Q2NTK4-F1
#
_entry.id   AF-A0A3Q2NTK4-F1
#
_cell.length_a   1.000
_cell.length_b   1.000
_cell.length_c   1.000
_cell.angle_alpha   90.00
_cell.angle_beta   90.00
_cell.angle_gamma   90.00
#
_symmetry.space_group_name_H-M   'P 1'
#
loop_
_entity.id
_entity.type
_entity.pdbx_description
1 polymer ?
#
loop_
_entity_poly.entity_id
_entity_poly.type
_entity_poly.pdbx_seq_one_letter_code
_entity_poly.pdbx_strand_id
1 'polypeptide(L)'
;MFFQFVRVAVDSKPEALLQLMLREWQMERPKLLLTVHGGSENFILPPKVKQAFGKGLITAAISTGAWILTDGINTGVSKYVGEAVKLFGGHDLRKRNTVGITPWGMIDNNLDLIGRDVICCGF
;
A
#
# COMPACT_ATOMS: atom_id res chain seq x y z
N MET A 1 -13.78 -0.85 2.09
CA MET A 1 -12.83 -1.84 1.58
C MET A 1 -11.88 -2.16 2.72
N PHE A 2 -11.83 -3.41 3.15
CA PHE A 2 -11.05 -3.85 4.31
C PHE A 2 -9.64 -4.25 3.87
N PHE A 3 -8.61 -3.83 4.60
CA PHE A 3 -7.20 -4.14 4.32
C PHE A 3 -6.61 -5.03 5.42
N GLN A 4 -5.78 -5.99 5.00
CA GLN A 4 -4.98 -6.80 5.92
C GLN A 4 -3.80 -5.95 6.39
N PHE A 5 -3.47 -6.04 7.68
CA PHE A 5 -2.31 -5.36 8.25
C PHE A 5 -1.63 -6.26 9.28
N VAL A 6 -0.36 -5.97 9.54
CA VAL A 6 0.40 -6.59 10.62
C VAL A 6 1.28 -5.53 11.26
N ARG A 7 1.32 -5.51 12.59
CA ARG A 7 2.32 -4.74 13.35
C ARG A 7 3.51 -5.66 13.62
N VAL A 8 4.70 -5.23 13.24
CA VAL A 8 5.94 -5.99 13.47
C VAL A 8 6.96 -5.17 14.24
N ALA A 9 7.82 -5.86 14.99
CA ALA A 9 8.99 -5.25 15.61
C ALA A 9 10.06 -4.91 14.55
N VAL A 10 10.95 -3.98 14.88
CA VAL A 10 12.02 -3.52 13.97
C VAL A 10 13.03 -4.61 13.63
N ASP A 11 13.22 -5.57 14.54
CA ASP A 11 14.15 -6.70 14.44
C ASP A 11 13.47 -7.98 13.89
N SER A 12 12.18 -7.90 13.53
CA SER A 12 11.49 -8.99 12.85
C SER A 12 12.19 -9.36 11.54
N LYS A 13 12.38 -10.65 11.32
CA LYS A 13 13.01 -11.18 10.10
C LYS A 13 12.17 -10.87 8.86
N PRO A 14 12.72 -10.24 7.81
CA PRO A 14 11.99 -9.95 6.56
C PRO A 14 11.41 -11.19 5.89
N GLU A 15 12.04 -12.35 6.05
CA GLU A 15 11.57 -13.62 5.50
C GLU A 15 10.21 -14.02 6.09
N ALA A 16 9.98 -13.75 7.38
CA ALA A 16 8.69 -14.03 8.02
C ALA A 16 7.58 -13.15 7.44
N LEU A 17 7.87 -11.86 7.20
CA LEU A 17 6.95 -10.95 6.52
C LEU A 17 6.64 -11.40 5.09
N LEU A 18 7.64 -11.83 4.34
CA LEU A 18 7.43 -12.35 3.00
C LEU A 18 6.58 -13.62 3.01
N GLN A 19 6.83 -14.56 3.93
CA GLN A 19 5.99 -15.75 4.05
C GLN A 19 4.55 -15.41 4.44
N LEU A 20 4.34 -14.44 5.34
CA LEU A 20 3.01 -13.94 5.69
C LEU A 20 2.27 -13.42 4.44
N MET A 21 2.92 -12.54 3.67
CA MET A 21 2.34 -11.95 2.46
C MET A 21 1.98 -13.01 1.41
N LEU A 22 2.87 -13.99 1.18
CA LEU A 22 2.65 -15.02 0.15
C LEU A 22 1.66 -16.10 0.57
N ARG A 23 1.65 -16.52 1.85
CA ARG A 23 0.84 -17.66 2.32
C ARG A 23 -0.48 -17.22 2.93
N GLU A 24 -0.41 -16.37 3.95
CA GLU A 24 -1.59 -15.98 4.72
C GLU A 24 -2.42 -14.95 3.97
N TRP A 25 -1.76 -13.96 3.37
CA TRP A 25 -2.45 -12.93 2.59
C TRP A 25 -2.68 -13.35 1.13
N GLN A 26 -2.15 -14.50 0.72
CA GLN A 26 -2.28 -15.09 -0.61
C GLN A 26 -1.87 -14.13 -1.75
N MET A 27 -0.89 -13.26 -1.50
CA MET A 27 -0.37 -12.36 -2.52
C MET A 27 0.44 -13.15 -3.54
N GLU A 28 0.25 -12.85 -4.82
CA GLU A 28 1.10 -13.40 -5.88
C GLU A 28 2.55 -12.92 -5.70
N ARG A 29 3.51 -13.84 -5.86
CA ARG A 29 4.94 -13.49 -5.77
C ARG A 29 5.29 -12.46 -6.87
N PRO A 30 5.85 -11.31 -6.51
CA PRO A 30 6.10 -10.25 -7.47
C PRO A 30 7.28 -10.62 -8.37
N LYS A 31 7.21 -10.21 -9.63
CA LYS A 31 8.36 -10.24 -10.55
C LYS A 31 9.19 -8.95 -10.48
N LEU A 32 8.60 -7.88 -9.93
CA LEU A 32 9.17 -6.55 -9.82
C LEU A 32 8.59 -5.85 -8.59
N LEU A 33 9.39 -4.96 -7.98
CA LEU A 33 8.93 -4.05 -6.93
C LEU A 33 9.01 -2.61 -7.45
N LEU A 34 7.88 -1.89 -7.38
CA LEU A 34 7.76 -0.48 -7.70
C LEU A 34 7.66 0.30 -6.39
N THR A 35 8.78 0.81 -5.92
CA THR A 35 8.80 1.62 -4.70
C THR A 35 8.54 3.08 -5.02
N VAL A 36 7.52 3.68 -4.40
CA VAL A 36 7.13 5.07 -4.57
C VAL A 36 7.33 5.82 -3.26
N HIS A 37 8.25 6.77 -3.27
CA HIS A 37 8.53 7.70 -2.18
C HIS A 37 8.50 9.14 -2.68
N GLY A 38 8.29 10.09 -1.78
CA GLY A 38 8.46 11.51 -2.06
C GLY A 38 8.06 12.38 -0.88
N GLY A 39 7.68 13.62 -1.14
CA GLY A 39 7.31 14.56 -0.08
C GLY A 39 6.17 14.03 0.79
N SER A 40 6.31 14.14 2.10
CA SER A 40 5.31 13.77 3.11
C SER A 40 4.22 14.83 3.29
N GLU A 41 4.53 16.07 2.93
CA GLU A 41 3.60 17.21 3.00
C GLU A 41 2.56 17.16 1.89
N ASN A 42 1.35 17.63 2.18
CA ASN A 42 0.29 17.72 1.18
C ASN A 42 0.61 18.78 0.12
N PHE A 43 0.47 18.39 -1.13
CA PHE A 43 0.57 19.28 -2.29
C PHE A 43 -0.55 18.94 -3.28
N ILE A 44 -0.83 19.81 -4.24
CA ILE A 44 -1.85 19.59 -5.27
C ILE A 44 -1.18 19.25 -6.59
N LEU A 45 -1.44 18.05 -7.12
CA LEU A 45 -1.08 17.71 -8.49
C LEU A 45 -2.08 18.30 -9.48
N PRO A 46 -1.63 18.93 -10.58
CA PRO A 46 -2.51 19.30 -11.67
C PRO A 46 -3.32 18.07 -12.16
N PRO A 47 -4.62 18.21 -12.48
CA PRO A 47 -5.49 17.06 -12.79
C PRO A 47 -4.93 16.12 -13.87
N LYS A 48 -4.31 16.68 -14.93
CA LYS A 48 -3.66 15.89 -15.99
C LYS A 48 -2.48 15.07 -15.47
N VAL A 49 -1.67 15.63 -14.57
CA VAL A 49 -0.52 14.94 -13.97
C VAL A 49 -0.99 13.85 -13.03
N LYS A 50 -1.98 14.14 -12.18
CA LYS A 50 -2.62 13.14 -11.29
C LYS A 50 -3.15 11.94 -12.08
N GLN A 51 -3.84 12.20 -13.21
CA GLN A 51 -4.37 11.16 -14.08
C GLN A 51 -3.26 10.35 -14.76
N ALA A 52 -2.25 11.02 -15.31
CA ALA A 52 -1.12 10.34 -15.97
C ALA A 52 -0.32 9.48 -14.99
N PHE A 53 -0.01 10.02 -13.81
CA PHE A 53 0.66 9.30 -12.73
C PHE A 53 -0.14 8.06 -12.31
N GLY A 54 -1.41 8.24 -11.95
CA GLY A 54 -2.21 7.14 -11.42
C GLY A 54 -2.44 6.04 -12.46
N LYS A 55 -2.81 6.41 -13.70
CA LYS A 55 -3.02 5.44 -14.77
C LYS A 55 -1.72 4.71 -15.12
N GLY A 56 -0.60 5.43 -15.24
CA GLY A 56 0.69 4.86 -15.59
C GLY A 56 1.20 3.88 -14.53
N LEU A 57 1.16 4.28 -13.25
CA LEU A 57 1.60 3.46 -12.13
C LEU A 57 0.82 2.14 -12.05
N ILE A 58 -0.51 2.21 -12.09
CA ILE A 58 -1.35 1.02 -11.98
C ILE A 58 -1.25 0.14 -13.22
N THR A 59 -1.16 0.71 -14.42
CA THR A 59 -0.95 -0.06 -15.65
C THR A 59 0.37 -0.82 -15.62
N ALA A 60 1.46 -0.18 -15.18
CA ALA A 60 2.76 -0.82 -15.06
C ALA A 60 2.76 -1.95 -14.02
N ALA A 61 2.10 -1.75 -12.87
CA ALA A 61 2.00 -2.79 -11.85
C ALA A 61 1.20 -4.00 -12.33
N ILE A 62 0.07 -3.78 -13.00
CA ILE A 62 -0.77 -4.86 -13.53
C ILE A 62 -0.07 -5.62 -14.65
N SER A 63 0.56 -4.92 -15.60
CA SER A 63 1.16 -5.55 -16.78
C SER A 63 2.36 -6.44 -16.44
N THR A 64 3.05 -6.16 -15.33
CA THR A 64 4.25 -6.88 -14.90
C THR A 64 4.01 -7.84 -13.74
N GLY A 65 2.86 -7.75 -13.07
CA GLY A 65 2.63 -8.41 -11.78
C GLY A 65 3.56 -7.86 -10.69
N ALA A 66 3.83 -6.55 -10.70
CA ALA A 66 4.68 -5.91 -9.70
C ALA A 66 3.90 -5.63 -8.41
N TRP A 67 4.61 -5.61 -7.29
CA TRP A 67 4.12 -4.96 -6.07
C TRP A 67 4.47 -3.48 -6.08
N ILE A 68 3.56 -2.66 -5.56
CA ILE A 68 3.77 -1.23 -5.31
C ILE A 68 4.08 -1.09 -3.81
N LEU A 69 5.26 -0.58 -3.47
CA LEU A 69 5.63 -0.28 -2.08
C LEU A 69 5.59 1.24 -1.85
N THR A 70 5.00 1.66 -0.74
CA THR A 70 4.90 3.07 -0.36
C THR A 70 4.97 3.21 1.17
N ASP A 71 5.13 4.42 1.70
CA ASP A 71 5.17 4.66 3.15
C ASP A 71 3.78 4.53 3.82
N GLY A 72 2.71 4.40 3.04
CA GLY A 72 1.36 4.14 3.55
C GLY A 72 0.82 5.26 4.44
N ILE A 73 1.14 6.53 4.19
CA ILE A 73 0.48 7.64 4.88
C ILE A 73 -0.53 8.35 3.96
N ASN A 74 -1.59 8.90 4.54
CA ASN A 74 -2.64 9.63 3.79
C ASN A 74 -2.24 11.09 3.47
N THR A 75 -0.96 11.33 3.25
CA THR A 75 -0.42 12.65 2.90
C THR A 75 0.59 12.53 1.78
N GLY A 76 0.90 13.67 1.16
CA GLY A 76 1.98 13.77 0.18
C GLY A 76 1.84 12.83 -1.01
N VAL A 77 2.95 12.22 -1.43
CA VAL A 77 3.00 11.35 -2.61
C VAL A 77 2.14 10.09 -2.42
N SER A 78 2.13 9.53 -1.22
CA SER A 78 1.50 8.23 -0.92
C SER A 78 -0.02 8.31 -0.94
N LYS A 79 -0.58 9.47 -0.59
CA LYS A 79 -1.98 9.79 -0.86
C LYS A 79 -2.34 9.59 -2.34
N TYR A 80 -1.51 10.07 -3.26
CA TYR A 80 -1.75 9.91 -4.70
C TYR A 80 -1.63 8.46 -5.17
N VAL A 81 -0.77 7.66 -4.53
CA VAL A 81 -0.70 6.21 -4.77
C VAL A 81 -2.01 5.54 -4.34
N GLY A 82 -2.50 5.84 -3.14
CA GLY A 82 -3.78 5.32 -2.64
C GLY A 82 -4.96 5.69 -3.55
N GLU A 83 -5.05 6.96 -3.95
CA GLU A 83 -6.07 7.41 -4.91
C GLU A 83 -5.96 6.71 -6.27
N ALA A 84 -4.74 6.48 -6.77
CA ALA A 84 -4.53 5.76 -8.02
C ALA A 84 -5.00 4.30 -7.93
N VAL A 85 -4.67 3.61 -6.83
CA VAL A 85 -5.14 2.24 -6.57
C VAL A 85 -6.67 2.20 -6.50
N LYS A 86 -7.30 3.19 -5.85
CA LYS A 86 -8.76 3.27 -5.76
C LYS A 86 -9.45 3.55 -7.10
N LEU A 87 -8.86 4.39 -7.93
CA LEU A 87 -9.45 4.84 -9.20
C LEU A 87 -9.19 3.90 -10.37
N PHE A 88 -7.97 3.36 -10.46
CA PHE A 88 -7.52 2.55 -11.60
C PHE A 88 -7.27 1.09 -11.23
N GLY A 89 -7.26 0.75 -9.94
CA GLY A 89 -7.14 -0.64 -9.51
C GLY A 89 -8.38 -1.46 -9.88
N GLY A 90 -8.17 -2.74 -10.15
CA GLY A 90 -9.26 -3.67 -10.42
C GLY A 90 -10.14 -3.90 -9.18
N HIS A 91 -11.41 -4.27 -9.40
CA HIS A 91 -12.35 -4.65 -8.34
C HIS A 91 -12.00 -5.97 -7.63
N ASP A 92 -11.04 -6.71 -8.16
CA ASP A 92 -10.59 -7.97 -7.58
C ASP A 92 -9.73 -7.68 -6.34
N LEU A 93 -10.36 -7.79 -5.17
CA LEU A 93 -9.75 -7.60 -3.87
C LEU A 93 -8.55 -8.51 -3.62
N ARG A 94 -8.41 -9.62 -4.39
CA ARG A 94 -7.29 -10.58 -4.30
C ARG A 94 -6.07 -10.17 -5.13
N LYS A 95 -6.20 -9.21 -6.06
CA LYS A 95 -5.10 -8.68 -6.89
C LYS A 95 -4.43 -7.44 -6.30
N ARG A 96 -4.54 -7.26 -4.97
CA ARG A 96 -3.98 -6.11 -4.29
C ARG A 96 -2.47 -6.28 -4.17
N ASN A 97 -1.76 -5.54 -4.99
CA ASN A 97 -0.31 -5.58 -5.06
C ASN A 97 0.35 -4.39 -4.34
N THR A 98 -0.42 -3.57 -3.62
CA THR A 98 0.09 -2.36 -2.97
C THR A 98 0.27 -2.59 -1.47
N VAL A 99 1.46 -2.29 -0.96
CA VAL A 99 1.83 -2.41 0.45
C VAL A 99 2.28 -1.04 0.97
N GLY A 100 1.64 -0.58 2.05
CA GLY A 100 2.05 0.60 2.80
C GLY A 100 2.87 0.20 4.02
N ILE A 101 4.02 0.85 4.25
CA ILE A 101 4.93 0.56 5.35
C ILE A 101 5.09 1.84 6.19
N THR A 102 4.40 1.88 7.33
CA THR A 102 4.32 3.08 8.16
C THR A 102 4.83 2.79 9.58
N PRO A 103 5.62 3.71 10.18
CA PRO A 103 5.93 3.63 11.60
C PRO A 103 4.65 3.67 12.45
N TRP A 104 4.52 2.75 13.40
CA TRP A 104 3.32 2.64 14.26
C TRP A 104 2.97 3.93 15.01
N GLY A 105 3.99 4.71 15.40
CA GLY A 105 3.82 5.98 16.09
C GLY A 105 3.23 7.11 15.24
N MET A 106 3.17 6.94 13.90
CA MET A 106 2.56 7.90 12.97
C MET A 106 1.13 7.53 12.58
N ILE A 107 0.62 6.38 13.04
CA ILE A 107 -0.74 5.94 12.73
C ILE A 107 -1.69 6.57 13.75
N ASP A 108 -2.62 7.38 13.26
CA ASP A 108 -3.70 7.93 14.08
C ASP A 108 -4.58 6.82 14.65
N ASN A 109 -5.01 6.98 15.91
CA ASN A 109 -5.84 6.00 16.62
C ASN A 109 -5.27 4.57 16.61
N ASN A 110 -3.94 4.43 16.66
CA ASN A 110 -3.29 3.11 16.63
C ASN A 110 -3.73 2.16 17.77
N LEU A 111 -4.26 2.68 18.88
CA LEU A 111 -4.80 1.89 19.97
C LEU A 111 -6.04 1.08 19.55
N ASP A 112 -6.84 1.62 18.62
CA ASP A 112 -8.03 0.94 18.09
C ASP A 112 -7.65 -0.27 17.24
N LEU A 113 -6.40 -0.30 16.74
CA LEU A 113 -5.82 -1.39 15.94
C LEU A 113 -5.24 -2.52 16.81
N ILE A 114 -5.33 -2.43 18.15
CA ILE A 114 -4.86 -3.44 19.09
C ILE A 114 -6.03 -4.33 19.49
N GLY A 115 -5.97 -5.61 19.14
CA GLY A 115 -7.00 -6.59 19.50
C GLY A 115 -6.98 -7.81 18.59
N ARG A 116 -7.98 -8.67 18.73
CA ARG A 116 -8.23 -9.77 17.79
C ARG A 116 -9.27 -9.33 16.77
N ASP A 117 -9.13 -9.80 15.54
CA ASP A 117 -10.05 -9.55 14.42
C ASP A 117 -10.27 -8.06 14.11
N VAL A 118 -9.28 -7.23 14.41
CA VAL A 118 -9.31 -5.81 14.09
C VAL A 118 -8.99 -5.62 12.61
N ILE A 119 -9.73 -4.73 11.96
CA ILE A 119 -9.58 -4.43 10.54
C ILE A 119 -9.21 -2.95 10.38
N CYS A 120 -8.22 -2.67 9.55
CA CYS A 120 -7.87 -1.32 9.19
C CYS A 120 -8.68 -0.87 7.95
N CYS A 121 -9.33 0.29 8.07
CA CYS A 121 -9.80 1.04 6.90
C CYS A 121 -8.58 1.64 6.21
N GLY A 122 -8.32 1.25 4.97
CA GLY A 122 -7.16 1.76 4.22
C GLY A 122 -7.36 3.19 3.72
N PHE A 123 -6.32 3.69 3.07
CA PHE A 123 -6.21 5.03 2.47
C PHE A 123 -7.17 5.24 1.28
#